data_AF-A0A067S6F2-F1
#
_entry.id   AF-A0A067S6F2-F1
#
_cell.length_a   1.000
_cell.length_b   1.000
_cell.length_c   1.000
_cell.angle_alpha   90.00
_cell.angle_beta   90.00
_cell.angle_gamma   90.00
#
_symmetry.space_group_name_H-M   'P 1'
#
loop_
_entity.id
_entity.type
_entity.pdbx_description
1 polymer ?
#
loop_
_entity_poly.entity_id
_entity_poly.type
_entity_poly.pdbx_seq_one_letter_code
_entity_poly.pdbx_strand_id
1 'polypeptide(L)'
;MVWEVVWDLGEHNFRLELLTLDQCVIPRDAMTDSERAERDDMVYACFPNKFPVTQDFPTKDEGLGAAHWESRKSYVEAFALLLAVWPGREGGRLKFLCQRGQALGSRSLLVREQIEGLEKVAFPFYCQTFFEYFGRAPTIPRYLLSSV
;
A
#
# COMPACT_ATOMS: atom_id res chain seq x y z
N MET A 1 -3.33 22.03 -13.93
CA MET A 1 -4.78 21.81 -14.06
C MET A 1 -5.16 20.40 -14.50
N VAL A 2 -4.96 19.94 -15.75
CA VAL A 2 -5.41 18.58 -16.16
C VAL A 2 -4.67 17.45 -15.44
N TRP A 3 -3.35 17.59 -15.26
CA TRP A 3 -2.52 16.58 -14.58
C TRP A 3 -2.83 16.43 -13.09
N GLU A 4 -3.19 17.53 -12.42
CA GLU A 4 -3.57 17.52 -11.00
C GLU A 4 -4.88 16.75 -10.79
N VAL A 5 -5.87 16.94 -11.66
CA VAL A 5 -7.14 16.19 -11.61
C VAL A 5 -6.94 14.70 -11.92
N VAL A 6 -6.09 14.37 -12.89
CA VAL A 6 -5.79 12.96 -13.24
C VAL A 6 -4.98 12.26 -12.15
N TRP A 7 -4.08 12.99 -11.47
CA TRP A 7 -3.37 12.50 -10.31
C TRP A 7 -4.33 12.21 -9.16
N ASP A 8 -5.13 13.21 -8.80
CA ASP A 8 -6.06 13.16 -7.69
C ASP A 8 -7.07 12.00 -7.85
N LEU A 9 -7.62 11.83 -9.05
CA LEU A 9 -8.49 10.69 -9.36
C LEU A 9 -7.75 9.35 -9.27
N GLY A 10 -6.50 9.28 -9.74
CA GLY A 10 -5.71 8.05 -9.66
C GLY A 10 -5.38 7.65 -8.22
N GLU A 11 -5.02 8.61 -7.39
CA GLU A 11 -4.68 8.38 -5.98
C GLU A 11 -5.91 7.96 -5.18
N HIS A 12 -7.03 8.68 -5.34
CA HIS A 12 -8.31 8.32 -4.72
C HIS A 12 -8.81 6.96 -5.18
N ASN A 13 -8.72 6.66 -6.48
CA ASN A 13 -9.10 5.35 -6.99
C ASN A 13 -8.27 4.23 -6.37
N PHE A 14 -6.94 4.39 -6.29
CA PHE A 14 -6.10 3.37 -5.66
C PHE A 14 -6.44 3.16 -4.18
N ARG A 15 -6.67 4.24 -3.42
CA ARG A 15 -7.07 4.16 -1.99
C ARG A 15 -8.36 3.36 -1.82
N LEU A 16 -9.38 3.70 -2.60
CA LEU A 16 -10.68 3.02 -2.56
C LEU A 16 -10.57 1.58 -3.05
N GLU A 17 -9.85 1.32 -4.13
CA GLU A 17 -9.62 -0.02 -4.68
C GLU A 17 -8.91 -0.93 -3.68
N LEU A 18 -7.88 -0.43 -2.98
CA LEU A 18 -7.19 -1.20 -1.96
C LEU A 18 -8.11 -1.51 -0.77
N LEU A 19 -8.87 -0.52 -0.30
CA LEU A 19 -9.83 -0.71 0.77
C LEU A 19 -10.85 -1.77 0.37
N THR A 20 -11.55 -1.59 -0.76
CA THR A 20 -12.56 -2.54 -1.25
C THR A 20 -11.99 -3.93 -1.44
N LEU A 21 -10.80 -4.07 -2.02
CA LEU A 21 -10.17 -5.38 -2.17
C LEU A 21 -9.91 -6.04 -0.82
N ASP A 22 -9.39 -5.31 0.17
CA ASP A 22 -9.19 -5.87 1.51
C ASP A 22 -10.48 -6.40 2.13
N GLN A 23 -11.61 -5.70 1.94
CA GLN A 23 -12.92 -6.17 2.43
C GLN A 23 -13.40 -7.44 1.71
N CYS A 24 -13.03 -7.62 0.44
CA CYS A 24 -13.35 -8.83 -0.32
C CYS A 24 -12.46 -10.02 0.06
N VAL A 25 -11.18 -9.76 0.35
CA VAL A 25 -10.20 -10.79 0.66
C VAL A 25 -10.36 -11.30 2.10
N ILE A 26 -10.69 -10.41 3.03
CA ILE A 26 -10.85 -10.73 4.45
C ILE A 26 -12.33 -10.67 4.84
N PRO A 27 -12.98 -11.81 5.15
CA PRO A 27 -14.39 -11.84 5.55
C PRO A 27 -14.65 -10.97 6.78
N ARG A 28 -15.61 -10.03 6.66
CA ARG A 28 -15.95 -9.08 7.73
C ARG A 28 -17.20 -9.46 8.54
N ASP A 29 -17.91 -10.51 8.12
CA ASP A 29 -19.22 -10.90 8.69
C ASP A 29 -19.15 -11.29 10.18
N ALA A 30 -18.01 -11.86 10.61
CA ALA A 30 -17.78 -12.27 11.99
C ALA A 30 -17.02 -11.22 12.83
N MET A 31 -16.62 -10.11 12.23
CA MET A 31 -15.87 -9.06 12.94
C MET A 31 -16.79 -8.19 13.78
N THR A 32 -16.27 -7.72 14.90
CA THR A 32 -16.80 -6.59 15.66
C THR A 32 -16.53 -5.28 14.94
N ASP A 33 -17.20 -4.20 15.36
CA ASP A 33 -16.92 -2.86 14.81
C ASP A 33 -15.48 -2.40 15.10
N SER A 34 -14.93 -2.79 16.25
CA SER A 34 -13.53 -2.49 16.61
C SER A 34 -12.56 -3.17 15.66
N GLU A 35 -12.76 -4.46 15.38
CA GLU A 35 -11.89 -5.21 14.45
C GLU A 35 -11.98 -4.68 13.02
N ARG A 36 -13.17 -4.25 12.58
CA ARG A 36 -13.35 -3.57 11.28
C ARG A 36 -12.58 -2.26 11.23
N ALA A 37 -12.67 -1.43 12.28
CA ALA A 37 -11.96 -0.16 12.36
C ALA A 37 -10.44 -0.35 12.36
N GLU A 38 -9.92 -1.29 13.15
CA GLU A 38 -8.48 -1.63 13.18
C GLU A 38 -7.99 -2.11 11.80
N ARG A 39 -8.83 -2.86 11.08
CA ARG A 39 -8.49 -3.32 9.73
C ARG A 39 -8.45 -2.17 8.72
N ASP A 40 -9.42 -1.26 8.79
CA ASP A 40 -9.42 -0.05 7.96
C ASP A 40 -8.21 0.83 8.29
N ASP A 41 -7.80 0.93 9.56
CA ASP A 41 -6.58 1.63 9.97
C ASP A 41 -5.31 1.00 9.37
N MET A 42 -5.26 -0.33 9.20
CA MET A 42 -4.15 -0.98 8.48
C MET A 42 -4.10 -0.56 7.01
N VAL A 43 -5.26 -0.44 6.36
CA VAL A 43 -5.34 0.06 4.99
C VAL A 43 -4.88 1.52 4.94
N TYR A 44 -5.37 2.35 5.85
CA TYR A 44 -5.04 3.77 5.91
C TYR A 44 -3.57 4.05 6.22
N ALA A 45 -2.90 3.17 6.97
CA ALA A 45 -1.46 3.25 7.20
C ALA A 45 -0.61 3.19 5.91
N CYS A 46 -1.17 2.69 4.80
CA CYS A 46 -0.51 2.66 3.50
C CYS A 46 -0.44 4.03 2.82
N PHE A 47 -1.13 5.05 3.36
CA PHE A 47 -1.31 6.33 2.71
C PHE A 47 -0.84 7.51 3.55
N PRO A 48 -0.36 8.59 2.90
CA PRO A 48 -0.27 9.88 3.54
C PRO A 48 -1.63 10.29 4.12
N ASN A 49 -1.59 10.96 5.27
CA ASN A 49 -2.73 11.44 6.06
C ASN A 49 -3.63 10.35 6.67
N LYS A 50 -3.47 9.06 6.33
CA LYS A 50 -4.26 7.95 6.88
C LYS A 50 -5.78 8.12 6.73
N PHE A 51 -6.21 8.65 5.59
CA PHE A 51 -7.63 8.77 5.24
C PHE A 51 -7.92 8.14 3.87
N PRO A 52 -9.15 7.65 3.63
CA PRO A 52 -9.54 7.07 2.34
C PRO A 52 -9.62 8.12 1.21
N VAL A 53 -9.90 9.37 1.57
CA VAL A 53 -10.01 10.51 0.65
C VAL A 53 -9.26 11.70 1.26
N THR A 54 -8.43 12.36 0.47
CA THR A 54 -7.68 13.57 0.87
C THR A 54 -8.23 14.77 0.12
N GLN A 55 -8.52 15.86 0.84
CA GLN A 55 -8.95 17.11 0.22
C GLN A 55 -7.77 17.99 -0.20
N ASP A 56 -6.58 17.72 0.34
CA ASP A 56 -5.39 18.52 0.10
C ASP A 56 -4.51 17.87 -0.98
N PHE A 57 -4.04 18.70 -1.92
CA PHE A 57 -3.02 18.27 -2.86
C PHE A 57 -1.72 17.94 -2.12
N PRO A 58 -1.01 16.88 -2.55
CA PRO A 58 0.25 16.52 -1.94
C PRO A 58 1.26 17.66 -2.10
N THR A 59 1.80 18.12 -0.98
CA THR A 59 2.82 19.18 -0.94
C THR A 59 4.25 18.61 -1.04
N LYS A 60 4.38 17.28 -1.04
CA LYS A 60 5.63 16.53 -0.98
C LYS A 60 5.52 15.25 -1.80
N ASP A 61 6.64 14.79 -2.36
CA ASP A 61 6.73 13.47 -2.99
C ASP A 61 6.82 12.39 -1.90
N GLU A 62 5.66 11.87 -1.50
CA GLU A 62 5.49 10.86 -0.45
C GLU A 62 4.42 9.82 -0.81
N GLY A 63 4.32 8.76 0.00
CA GLY A 63 3.37 7.66 -0.25
C GLY A 63 4.00 6.48 -0.98
N LEU A 64 3.18 5.49 -1.34
CA LEU A 64 3.62 4.26 -2.03
C LEU A 64 4.23 4.49 -3.41
N GLY A 65 3.94 5.63 -4.03
CA GLY A 65 4.42 5.96 -5.35
C GLY A 65 5.60 6.92 -5.38
N ALA A 66 6.10 7.42 -4.24
CA ALA A 66 7.15 8.45 -4.23
C ALA A 66 8.42 8.03 -4.98
N ALA A 67 9.20 8.94 -5.54
CA ALA A 67 10.41 8.60 -6.30
C ALA A 67 11.55 8.07 -5.41
N HIS A 68 11.70 8.66 -4.21
CA HIS A 68 12.75 8.31 -3.26
C HIS A 68 12.31 7.20 -2.30
N TRP A 69 13.16 6.18 -2.10
CA TRP A 69 12.82 5.04 -1.24
C TRP A 69 12.61 5.45 0.22
N GLU A 70 13.32 6.49 0.69
CA GLU A 70 13.14 7.04 2.04
C GLU A 70 11.71 7.56 2.25
N SER A 71 11.15 8.22 1.23
CA SER A 71 9.78 8.75 1.25
C SER A 71 8.71 7.65 1.11
N ARG A 72 9.06 6.51 0.51
CA ARG A 72 8.16 5.35 0.37
C ARG A 72 8.20 4.38 1.54
N LYS A 73 9.32 4.33 2.28
CA LYS A 73 9.67 3.27 3.23
C LYS A 73 8.51 2.87 4.14
N SER A 74 7.98 3.81 4.91
CA SER A 74 6.92 3.54 5.90
C SER A 74 5.64 3.04 5.26
N TYR A 75 5.33 3.54 4.06
CA TYR A 75 4.12 3.16 3.32
C TYR A 75 4.26 1.77 2.71
N VAL A 76 5.44 1.42 2.18
CA VAL A 76 5.74 0.06 1.69
C VAL A 76 5.71 -0.95 2.83
N GLU A 77 6.25 -0.60 4.00
CA GLU A 77 6.19 -1.47 5.19
C GLU A 77 4.75 -1.70 5.63
N ALA A 78 3.92 -0.65 5.71
CA ALA A 78 2.50 -0.76 6.02
C ALA A 78 1.75 -1.62 4.99
N PHE A 79 2.01 -1.39 3.70
CA PHE A 79 1.39 -2.15 2.61
C PHE A 79 1.78 -3.63 2.64
N ALA A 80 3.06 -3.94 2.86
CA ALA A 80 3.52 -5.30 3.03
C ALA A 80 2.87 -5.98 4.25
N LEU A 81 2.70 -5.27 5.37
CA LEU A 81 2.01 -5.78 6.56
C LEU A 81 0.52 -6.04 6.32
N LEU A 82 -0.17 -5.15 5.58
CA LEU A 82 -1.56 -5.34 5.20
C LEU A 82 -1.74 -6.63 4.38
N LEU A 83 -0.94 -6.78 3.33
CA LEU A 83 -0.96 -7.93 2.42
C LEU A 83 -0.45 -9.22 3.08
N ALA A 84 0.43 -9.14 4.07
CA ALA A 84 0.93 -10.32 4.79
C ALA A 84 -0.17 -11.09 5.55
N VAL A 85 -1.30 -10.44 5.81
CA VAL A 85 -2.48 -11.06 6.45
C VAL A 85 -3.40 -11.71 5.42
N TRP A 86 -3.28 -11.36 4.14
CA TRP A 86 -4.08 -11.97 3.08
C TRP A 86 -3.72 -13.46 2.91
N PRO A 87 -4.71 -14.31 2.58
CA PRO A 87 -4.47 -15.72 2.34
C PRO A 87 -3.57 -15.94 1.12
N GLY A 88 -2.84 -17.06 1.13
CA GLY A 88 -2.02 -17.50 0.01
C GLY A 88 -0.51 -17.44 0.27
N ARG A 89 0.24 -17.94 -0.72
CA ARG A 89 1.70 -18.11 -0.62
C ARG A 89 2.42 -16.77 -0.44
N GLU A 90 2.03 -15.76 -1.21
CA GLU A 90 2.72 -14.46 -1.19
C GLU A 90 2.47 -13.68 0.10
N GLY A 91 1.28 -13.79 0.72
CA GLY A 91 1.03 -13.25 2.06
C GLY A 91 1.97 -13.86 3.11
N GLY A 92 2.14 -15.19 3.10
CA GLY A 92 3.12 -15.87 3.96
C GLY A 92 4.57 -15.45 3.70
N ARG A 93 4.93 -15.25 2.43
CA ARG A 93 6.26 -14.76 2.03
C ARG A 93 6.52 -13.33 2.52
N LEU A 94 5.54 -12.43 2.39
CA LEU A 94 5.62 -11.06 2.91
C LEU A 94 5.78 -11.05 4.43
N LYS A 95 5.01 -11.88 5.14
CA LYS A 95 5.14 -12.04 6.59
C LYS A 95 6.57 -12.39 7.01
N PHE A 96 7.20 -13.35 6.33
CA PHE A 96 8.60 -13.71 6.57
C PHE A 96 9.57 -12.57 6.28
N LEU A 97 9.39 -11.85 5.17
CA LEU A 97 10.25 -10.72 4.80
C LEU A 97 10.15 -9.56 5.81
N CYS A 98 8.94 -9.22 6.27
CA CYS A 98 8.73 -8.19 7.29
C CYS A 98 9.43 -8.55 8.61
N GLN A 99 9.30 -9.80 9.07
CA GLN A 99 9.96 -10.28 10.29
C GLN A 99 11.49 -10.23 10.18
N ARG A 100 12.04 -10.65 9.04
CA ARG A 100 13.48 -10.57 8.78
C ARG A 100 13.98 -9.13 8.78
N GLY A 101 13.20 -8.21 8.21
CA GLY A 101 13.51 -6.79 8.18
C GLY A 101 13.67 -6.15 9.54
N GLN A 102 12.78 -6.48 10.48
CA GLN A 102 12.86 -5.99 11.87
C GLN A 102 14.15 -6.41 12.57
N ALA A 103 14.78 -7.52 12.15
CA ALA A 103 16.03 -8.02 12.72
C ALA A 103 17.30 -7.37 12.14
N LEU A 104 17.23 -6.67 10.99
CA LEU A 104 18.41 -6.15 10.27
C LEU A 104 19.00 -4.85 10.86
N GLY A 105 18.32 -4.21 11.82
CA GLY A 105 18.76 -2.96 12.45
C GLY A 105 18.81 -1.76 11.49
N SER A 106 19.40 -0.64 11.94
CA SER A 106 19.28 0.67 11.25
C SER A 106 20.31 0.95 10.14
N ARG A 107 20.87 -0.07 9.46
CA ARG A 107 21.86 0.17 8.39
C ARG A 107 21.17 0.54 7.07
N SER A 108 21.31 1.79 6.64
CA SER A 108 20.59 2.39 5.50
C SER A 108 20.58 1.54 4.20
N LEU A 109 21.73 0.96 3.79
CA LEU A 109 21.79 0.12 2.58
C LEU A 109 20.95 -1.18 2.70
N LEU A 110 20.99 -1.83 3.87
CA LEU A 110 20.21 -3.05 4.12
C LEU A 110 18.71 -2.75 4.17
N VAL A 111 18.35 -1.58 4.71
CA VAL A 111 16.96 -1.12 4.74
C VAL A 111 16.46 -0.86 3.32
N ARG A 112 17.25 -0.20 2.46
CA ARG A 112 16.87 0.02 1.06
C ARG A 112 16.61 -1.31 0.32
N GLU A 113 17.55 -2.26 0.40
CA GLU A 113 17.39 -3.57 -0.25
C GLU A 113 16.16 -4.33 0.28
N GLN A 114 15.87 -4.19 1.57
CA GLN A 114 14.66 -4.76 2.17
C GLN A 114 13.39 -4.13 1.59
N ILE A 115 13.32 -2.80 1.50
CA ILE A 115 12.16 -2.09 0.94
C ILE A 115 11.93 -2.48 -0.51
N GLU A 116 12.97 -2.44 -1.35
CA GLU A 116 12.87 -2.88 -2.75
C GLU A 116 12.46 -4.37 -2.85
N GLY A 117 12.90 -5.20 -1.90
CA GLY A 117 12.50 -6.60 -1.79
C GLY A 117 11.02 -6.79 -1.42
N LEU A 118 10.48 -5.95 -0.55
CA LEU A 118 9.05 -5.94 -0.21
C LEU A 118 8.22 -5.50 -1.42
N GLU A 119 8.61 -4.42 -2.11
CA GLU A 119 7.91 -3.91 -3.30
C GLU A 119 7.78 -4.98 -4.39
N LYS A 120 8.86 -5.72 -4.66
CA LYS A 120 8.90 -6.81 -5.67
C LYS A 120 7.95 -7.97 -5.38
N VAL A 121 7.43 -8.08 -4.17
CA VAL A 121 6.45 -9.11 -3.77
C VAL A 121 5.07 -8.51 -3.59
N ALA A 122 4.98 -7.39 -2.87
CA ALA A 122 3.73 -6.73 -2.51
C ALA A 122 2.93 -6.25 -3.73
N PHE A 123 3.57 -5.53 -4.66
CA PHE A 123 2.85 -4.98 -5.82
C PHE A 123 2.33 -6.07 -6.77
N PRO A 124 3.11 -7.08 -7.19
CA PRO A 124 2.57 -8.16 -8.01
C PRO A 124 1.46 -8.93 -7.30
N PHE A 125 1.59 -9.17 -5.99
CA PHE A 125 0.57 -9.87 -5.22
C PHE A 125 -0.74 -9.09 -5.16
N TYR A 126 -0.68 -7.78 -4.89
CA TYR A 126 -1.85 -6.90 -4.95
C TYR A 126 -2.49 -6.91 -6.34
N CYS A 127 -1.70 -6.73 -7.40
CA CYS A 127 -2.22 -6.68 -8.76
C CYS A 127 -2.90 -7.97 -9.19
N GLN A 128 -2.29 -9.11 -8.87
CA GLN A 128 -2.83 -10.43 -9.17
C GLN A 128 -4.13 -10.67 -8.39
N THR A 129 -4.14 -10.41 -7.09
CA THR A 129 -5.33 -10.57 -6.24
C THR A 129 -6.47 -9.65 -6.71
N PHE A 130 -6.15 -8.40 -7.07
CA PHE A 130 -7.15 -7.48 -7.61
C PHE A 130 -7.77 -8.00 -8.92
N PHE A 131 -6.93 -8.49 -9.84
CA PHE A 131 -7.40 -9.06 -11.10
C PHE A 131 -8.29 -10.29 -10.88
N GLU A 132 -7.94 -11.15 -9.93
CA GLU A 132 -8.73 -12.34 -9.59
C GLU A 132 -10.13 -11.99 -9.05
N TYR A 133 -10.26 -10.93 -8.26
CA TYR A 133 -11.53 -10.51 -7.69
C TYR A 133 -12.38 -9.64 -8.64
N PHE A 134 -11.76 -8.75 -9.41
CA PHE A 134 -12.48 -7.73 -10.19
C PHE A 134 -12.37 -7.90 -11.70
N GLY A 135 -11.55 -8.83 -12.21
CA GLY A 135 -11.42 -9.14 -13.64
C GLY A 135 -10.79 -8.04 -14.50
N ARG A 136 -10.14 -7.04 -13.87
CA ARG A 136 -9.47 -5.92 -14.56
C ARG A 136 -8.16 -5.56 -13.87
N ALA A 137 -7.33 -4.76 -14.54
CA ALA A 137 -6.15 -4.19 -13.91
C ALA A 137 -6.53 -3.16 -12.82
N PRO A 138 -5.82 -3.14 -11.67
CA PRO A 138 -5.97 -2.08 -10.67
C PRO A 138 -5.34 -0.77 -11.12
N THR A 139 -5.70 0.29 -10.42
CA THR A 139 -4.90 1.52 -10.39
C THR A 139 -3.64 1.26 -9.58
N ILE A 140 -2.52 1.86 -9.97
CA ILE A 140 -1.25 1.76 -9.23
C ILE A 140 -0.85 3.14 -8.71
N PRO A 141 -0.18 3.21 -7.54
CA PRO A 141 0.45 4.43 -7.07
C PRO A 141 1.35 5.02 -8.15
N ARG A 142 1.20 6.31 -8.41
CA ARG A 142 2.07 7.06 -9.31
C ARG A 142 3.02 7.91 -8.46
N TYR A 143 4.09 8.44 -9.06
CA TYR A 143 4.98 9.43 -8.43
C TYR A 143 4.60 10.84 -8.88
N LEU A 144 4.74 11.83 -8.00
CA LEU A 144 4.50 13.22 -8.38
C LEU A 144 5.56 13.63 -9.40
N LEU A 145 5.13 13.87 -10.63
CA LEU A 145 5.97 14.59 -11.59
C LEU A 145 6.09 16.02 -11.07
N SER A 146 7.22 16.36 -10.46
CA SER A 146 7.48 17.75 -10.09
C SER A 146 7.40 18.61 -11.34
N SER A 147 6.50 19.59 -11.36
CA SER A 147 6.54 20.67 -12.34
C SER A 147 7.91 21.33 -12.27
N VAL A 148 8.66 21.21 -13.37
CA VAL A 148 9.95 21.88 -13.60
C VAL A 148 9.79 23.39 -13.49
#